data_AF-A0A7J9MNH5-F1
#
_entry.id   AF-A0A7J9MNH5-F1
#
_cell.length_a   1.000
_cell.length_b   1.000
_cell.length_c   1.000
_cell.angle_alpha   90.00
_cell.angle_beta   90.00
_cell.angle_gamma   90.00
#
_symmetry.space_group_name_H-M   'P 1'
#
loop_
_entity.id
_entity.type
_entity.pdbx_description
1 polymer ?
#
loop_
_entity_poly.entity_id
_entity_poly.type
_entity_poly.pdbx_seq_one_letter_code
_entity_poly.pdbx_strand_id
1 'polypeptide(L)'
;MQLKQILANGKKRALNVGVVLIFPEGFELAPPDHLASNKHVHFLKYPIYIGENRGKGQIYPNGNKSNNKIYNATTTCIVSKII
;
A
#
# COMPACT_ATOMS: atom_id res chain seq x y z
N MET A 1 -6.09 19.13 10.27
CA MET A 1 -5.62 18.12 11.24
C MET A 1 -5.00 16.97 10.46
N GLN A 2 -3.76 16.57 10.73
CA GLN A 2 -3.09 15.49 9.98
C GLN A 2 -3.52 14.11 10.54
N LEU A 3 -4.09 13.25 9.70
CA LEU A 3 -4.50 11.90 10.08
C LEU A 3 -3.27 11.08 10.51
N LYS A 4 -3.37 10.34 11.62
CA LYS A 4 -2.30 9.46 12.15
C LYS A 4 -2.78 8.01 12.20
N GLN A 5 -1.86 7.08 11.99
CA GLN A 5 -2.07 5.62 12.06
C GLN A 5 -1.33 5.00 13.25
N ILE A 6 -1.65 3.74 13.56
CA ILE A 6 -1.04 2.95 14.63
C ILE A 6 0.21 2.21 14.11
N LEU A 7 1.36 2.46 14.72
CA LEU A 7 2.62 1.77 14.43
C LEU A 7 2.63 0.34 14.99
N ALA A 8 3.64 -0.46 14.63
CA ALA A 8 3.78 -1.82 15.14
C ALA A 8 3.86 -1.89 16.68
N ASN A 9 4.36 -0.83 17.33
CA ASN A 9 4.46 -0.70 18.78
C ASN A 9 3.23 -0.04 19.45
N GLY A 10 2.13 0.17 18.70
CA GLY A 10 0.91 0.81 19.23
C GLY A 10 0.93 2.35 19.26
N LYS A 11 2.07 3.01 19.07
CA LYS A 11 2.16 4.48 19.05
C LYS A 11 1.55 5.07 17.77
N LYS A 12 1.00 6.28 17.85
CA LYS A 12 0.42 7.00 16.69
C LYS A 12 1.49 7.77 15.90
N ARG A 13 1.52 7.64 14.57
CA ARG A 13 2.41 8.41 13.66
C ARG A 13 1.72 8.73 12.34
N ALA A 14 2.28 9.65 11.55
CA ALA A 14 1.86 9.92 10.18
C ALA A 14 1.87 8.65 9.28
N LEU A 15 1.12 8.72 8.19
CA LEU A 15 1.00 7.65 7.19
C LEU A 15 2.10 7.77 6.13
N ASN A 16 2.60 6.62 5.68
CA ASN A 16 3.46 6.54 4.49
C ASN A 16 2.61 6.22 3.26
N VAL A 17 3.15 6.46 2.07
CA VAL A 17 2.52 6.21 0.77
C VAL A 17 3.39 5.30 -0.09
N GLY A 18 2.78 4.57 -1.01
CA GLY A 18 3.46 3.77 -2.03
C GLY A 18 2.60 3.65 -3.28
N VAL A 19 3.25 3.45 -4.42
CA VAL A 19 2.62 3.34 -5.74
C VAL A 19 3.27 2.21 -6.54
N VAL A 20 2.47 1.56 -7.38
CA VAL A 20 2.88 0.60 -8.39
C VAL A 20 2.35 1.09 -9.73
N LEU A 21 3.24 1.20 -10.71
CA LEU A 21 2.92 1.53 -12.10
C LEU A 21 3.21 0.31 -12.96
N ILE A 22 2.24 -0.10 -13.76
CA ILE A 22 2.38 -1.21 -14.71
C ILE A 22 2.34 -0.62 -16.10
N PHE A 23 3.46 -0.74 -16.80
CA PHE A 23 3.62 -0.24 -18.16
C PHE A 23 3.49 -1.37 -19.19
N PRO A 24 3.23 -1.01 -20.46
CA PRO A 24 3.32 -1.95 -21.57
C PRO A 24 4.74 -2.52 -21.71
N GLU A 25 4.85 -3.66 -22.37
CA GLU A 25 6.13 -4.26 -22.69
C GLU A 25 7.03 -3.27 -23.47
N GLY A 26 8.32 -3.21 -23.10
CA GLY A 26 9.30 -2.28 -23.67
C GLY A 26 9.36 -0.89 -23.00
N PHE A 27 8.47 -0.59 -22.05
CA PHE A 27 8.57 0.61 -21.21
C PHE A 27 9.29 0.30 -19.90
N GLU A 28 10.31 1.10 -19.60
CA GLU A 28 11.13 0.94 -18.40
C GLU A 28 11.45 2.30 -17.77
N LEU A 29 11.90 2.29 -16.52
CA LEU A 29 12.36 3.50 -15.86
C LEU A 29 13.60 4.03 -16.56
N ALA A 30 13.60 5.31 -16.92
CA ALA A 30 14.73 5.94 -17.59
C ALA A 30 15.99 5.86 -16.70
N PRO A 31 17.16 5.53 -17.28
CA PRO A 31 18.43 5.65 -16.57
C PRO A 31 18.67 7.09 -16.09
N PRO A 32 19.36 7.31 -14.95
CA PRO A 32 19.57 8.64 -14.37
C PRO A 32 20.21 9.66 -15.32
N ASP A 33 21.07 9.20 -16.23
CA ASP A 33 21.79 10.06 -17.18
C ASP A 33 20.95 10.47 -18.41
N HIS A 34 19.73 9.93 -18.54
CA HIS A 34 18.85 10.10 -19.71
C HIS A 34 17.49 10.73 -19.37
N LEU A 35 17.38 11.41 -18.23
CA LEU A 35 16.13 12.06 -17.75
C LEU A 35 15.61 13.18 -18.68
N ALA A 36 16.41 13.64 -19.65
CA ALA A 36 16.08 14.70 -20.60
C ALA A 36 15.91 14.21 -22.06
N SER A 37 15.64 12.91 -22.29
CA SER A 37 15.43 12.41 -23.65
C SER A 37 13.94 12.33 -24.00
N ASN A 38 13.44 13.31 -24.76
CA ASN A 38 12.17 13.22 -25.49
C ASN A 38 12.28 12.10 -26.53
N LYS A 39 11.97 10.87 -26.13
CA LYS A 39 11.93 9.73 -27.04
C LYS A 39 10.53 9.60 -27.62
N HIS A 40 10.46 9.63 -28.95
CA HIS A 40 9.24 9.41 -29.71
C HIS A 40 8.68 8.01 -29.44
N VAL A 41 7.39 7.95 -29.10
CA VAL A 41 6.63 6.73 -28.80
C VAL A 41 5.87 6.29 -30.06
N HIS A 42 5.73 4.98 -30.24
CA HIS A 42 4.95 4.38 -31.33
C HIS A 42 3.46 4.80 -31.28
N PHE A 43 2.85 5.01 -32.45
CA PHE A 43 1.50 5.57 -32.65
C PHE A 43 0.35 4.56 -32.36
N LEU A 44 0.36 3.90 -31.21
CA LEU A 44 -0.72 3.00 -30.79
C LEU A 44 -1.16 3.29 -29.34
N LYS A 45 -2.42 2.95 -29.03
CA LYS A 45 -3.03 3.13 -27.71
C LYS A 45 -2.70 1.93 -26.81
N TYR A 46 -1.88 2.15 -25.78
CA TYR A 46 -1.56 1.14 -24.79
C TYR A 46 -2.17 1.49 -23.41
N PRO A 47 -2.64 0.50 -22.62
CA PRO A 47 -3.11 0.75 -21.26
C PRO A 47 -1.92 0.97 -20.30
N ILE A 48 -2.14 1.80 -19.29
CA ILE A 48 -1.24 1.97 -18.14
C ILE A 48 -2.09 1.72 -16.89
N TYR A 49 -1.63 0.88 -15.98
CA TYR A 49 -2.33 0.60 -14.73
C TYR A 49 -1.57 1.20 -13.54
N ILE A 50 -2.33 1.69 -12.56
CA ILE A 50 -1.80 2.38 -11.37
C ILE A 50 -2.46 1.76 -10.14
N GLY A 51 -1.64 1.34 -9.17
CA GLY A 51 -2.07 0.91 -7.85
C GLY A 51 -1.40 1.74 -6.78
N GLU A 52 -2.16 2.28 -5.83
CA GLU A 52 -1.64 3.13 -4.76
C GLU A 52 -2.07 2.60 -3.39
N ASN A 53 -1.25 2.85 -2.37
CA ASN A 53 -1.58 2.55 -0.99
C ASN A 53 -1.08 3.66 -0.06
N ARG A 54 -1.87 3.93 0.99
CA ARG A 54 -1.49 4.84 2.07
C ARG A 54 -1.75 4.18 3.42
N GLY A 55 -0.72 4.13 4.25
CA GLY A 55 -0.77 3.51 5.58
C GLY A 55 -0.47 2.01 5.57
N LYS A 56 -0.57 1.40 6.76
CA LYS A 56 -0.25 -0.01 6.99
C LYS A 56 -1.40 -0.93 6.57
N GLY A 57 -1.02 -2.08 5.99
CA GLY A 57 -1.95 -3.15 5.66
C GLY A 57 -2.52 -3.88 6.87
N GLN A 58 -3.57 -4.65 6.62
CA GLN A 58 -4.37 -5.37 7.63
C GLN A 58 -3.91 -6.81 7.85
N ILE A 59 -3.21 -7.41 6.88
CA ILE A 59 -2.84 -8.82 6.87
C ILE A 59 -1.38 -8.95 6.41
N TYR A 60 -0.63 -9.82 7.05
CA TYR A 60 0.73 -10.18 6.67
C TYR A 60 0.75 -11.25 5.56
N PRO A 61 1.85 -11.42 4.82
CA PRO A 61 1.95 -12.45 3.77
C PRO A 61 1.69 -13.89 4.27
N ASN A 62 1.93 -14.17 5.55
CA ASN A 62 1.62 -15.46 6.19
C ASN A 62 0.15 -15.63 6.59
N GLY A 63 -0.73 -14.67 6.26
CA GLY A 63 -2.15 -14.69 6.59
C GLY A 63 -2.51 -14.14 7.99
N ASN A 64 -1.52 -13.88 8.85
CA ASN A 64 -1.78 -13.36 10.19
C ASN A 64 -2.28 -11.91 10.13
N LYS A 65 -3.22 -11.57 11.02
CA LYS A 65 -3.79 -10.21 11.11
C LYS A 65 -2.78 -9.24 11.75
N SER A 66 -2.73 -8.01 11.25
CA SER A 66 -1.94 -6.93 11.84
C SER A 66 -2.69 -6.25 12.99
N ASN A 67 -1.99 -5.35 13.69
CA ASN A 67 -2.58 -4.49 14.72
C ASN A 67 -3.37 -3.28 14.16
N ASN A 68 -3.51 -3.18 12.84
CA ASN A 68 -4.27 -2.13 12.15
C ASN A 68 -5.57 -2.69 11.54
N LYS A 69 -6.29 -3.52 12.30
CA LYS A 69 -7.57 -4.12 11.91
C LYS A 69 -8.51 -4.18 13.11
N ILE A 70 -9.80 -4.25 12.83
CA ILE A 70 -10.84 -4.56 13.83
C ILE A 70 -10.71 -6.05 14.24
N TYR A 71 -10.79 -6.29 15.55
CA TYR A 71 -10.88 -7.63 16.12
C TYR A 71 -12.34 -7.99 16.38
N ASN A 72 -12.76 -9.17 15.91
CA ASN A 72 -14.12 -9.67 16.07
C ASN A 72 -14.17 -10.73 17.18
N ALA A 73 -15.33 -10.90 17.81
CA ALA A 73 -15.57 -12.01 18.73
C ALA A 73 -15.41 -13.36 18.02
N THR A 74 -14.82 -14.32 18.71
CA THR A 74 -14.62 -15.68 18.18
C THR A 74 -15.87 -16.53 18.28
N THR A 75 -16.72 -16.27 19.28
CA THR A 75 -17.94 -17.02 19.58
C THR A 75 -19.00 -16.09 20.19
N THR A 76 -20.27 -16.48 20.10
CA THR A 76 -21.36 -15.80 20.81
C THR A 76 -21.32 -16.21 22.27
N CYS A 77 -20.96 -15.29 23.16
CA CYS A 77 -20.88 -15.55 24.59
C CYS A 77 -21.07 -14.27 25.41
N ILE A 78 -21.18 -14.43 26.73
CA ILE A 78 -21.10 -13.33 27.69
C ILE A 78 -19.63 -13.14 28.07
N VAL A 79 -19.13 -11.90 28.02
CA VAL A 79 -17.74 -11.59 28.38
C VAL A 79 -17.52 -11.81 29.87
N SER A 80 -16.60 -12.71 30.22
CA SER A 80 -16.30 -13.06 31.62
C SER A 80 -15.08 -12.33 32.20
N LYS A 81 -14.16 -11.86 31.35
CA LYS A 81 -12.90 -11.25 31.77
C LYS A 81 -12.35 -10.26 30.75
N ILE A 82 -11.88 -9.12 31.24
CA ILE A 82 -10.99 -8.18 30.53
C ILE A 82 -9.79 -7.96 31.46
N ILE A 83 -8.58 -8.18 30.97
CA ILE A 83 -7.31 -7.99 31.70
C ILE A 83 -6.60 -6.79 31.12
#